data_AF-A0A840SYU1-F1
#
_entry.id   AF-A0A840SYU1-F1
#
_cell.length_a   1.000
_cell.length_b   1.000
_cell.length_c   1.000
_cell.angle_alpha   90.00
_cell.angle_beta   90.00
_cell.angle_gamma   90.00
#
_symmetry.space_group_name_H-M   'P 1'
#
loop_
_entity.id
_entity.type
_entity.pdbx_description
1 polymer ?
#
loop_
_entity_poly.entity_id
_entity_poly.type
_entity_poly.pdbx_seq_one_letter_code
_entity_poly.pdbx_strand_id
1 'polypeptide(L)'
;MIVLGHLTEAQRRAYRIADNKLTELGSWDEALLSAELQDLLADDYDLSLVGFSDGELDKLLAFDPDGGGEEEGGAGGSVPPVTIPEPPRNPASRTGDLWILGDHRLLCGDSTSAADVRRLMKGERAVLFATDPPYLVDYDGSNHPTRNKDWSQS
;
A
#
# COMPACT_ATOMS: atom_id res chain seq x y z
N MET A 1 -7.00 19.48 -9.72
CA MET A 1 -6.76 19.63 -11.17
C MET A 1 -6.29 21.05 -11.44
N ILE A 2 -5.02 21.23 -11.79
CA ILE A 2 -4.47 22.55 -12.14
C ILE A 2 -5.01 22.94 -13.52
N VAL A 3 -5.61 24.13 -13.65
CA VAL A 3 -6.19 24.63 -14.91
C VAL A 3 -5.27 25.70 -15.47
N LEU A 4 -4.47 25.34 -16.48
CA LEU A 4 -3.61 26.28 -17.21
C LEU A 4 -4.47 27.03 -18.26
N GLY A 5 -4.86 28.26 -17.92
CA GLY A 5 -5.78 29.08 -18.72
C GLY A 5 -5.26 29.55 -20.08
N HIS A 6 -3.97 29.41 -20.35
CA HIS A 6 -3.31 29.87 -21.58
C HIS A 6 -3.16 28.78 -22.67
N LEU A 7 -3.63 27.55 -22.42
CA LEU A 7 -3.50 26.43 -23.35
C LEU A 7 -4.79 26.15 -24.13
N THR A 8 -4.66 25.95 -25.44
CA THR A 8 -5.71 25.40 -26.30
C THR A 8 -6.08 23.97 -25.87
N GLU A 9 -7.24 23.46 -26.29
CA GLU A 9 -7.67 22.10 -25.95
C GLU A 9 -6.68 21.03 -26.43
N ALA A 10 -6.07 21.23 -27.60
CA ALA A 10 -5.03 20.33 -28.10
C ALA A 10 -3.76 20.37 -27.23
N GLN A 11 -3.32 21.56 -26.80
CA GLN A 11 -2.17 21.71 -25.91
C GLN A 11 -2.43 21.13 -24.53
N ARG A 12 -3.65 21.27 -23.99
CA ARG A 12 -4.03 20.66 -22.71
C ARG A 12 -3.96 19.14 -22.77
N ARG A 13 -4.44 18.55 -23.85
CA ARG A 13 -4.34 17.10 -24.10
C ARG A 13 -2.89 16.66 -24.25
N ALA A 14 -2.08 17.40 -25.00
CA ALA A 14 -0.66 17.11 -25.16
C ALA A 14 0.10 17.20 -23.83
N TYR A 15 -0.19 18.22 -23.02
CA TYR A 15 0.42 18.40 -21.71
C TYR A 15 0.08 17.25 -20.76
N ARG A 16 -1.17 16.77 -20.73
CA ARG A 16 -1.53 15.58 -19.91
C ARG A 16 -0.75 14.32 -20.30
N ILE A 17 -0.53 14.11 -21.59
CA ILE A 17 0.25 12.96 -22.08
C ILE A 17 1.72 13.14 -21.71
N ALA A 18 2.26 14.34 -21.88
CA ALA A 18 3.64 14.67 -21.54
C ALA A 18 3.90 14.55 -20.03
N ASP A 19 2.99 15.02 -19.19
CA ASP A 19 3.06 14.95 -17.73
C ASP A 19 3.14 13.49 -17.25
N ASN A 20 2.19 12.65 -17.67
CA ASN A 20 2.24 11.21 -17.37
C ASN A 20 3.56 10.57 -17.85
N LYS A 21 4.04 10.96 -19.03
CA LYS A 21 5.28 10.39 -19.58
C LYS A 21 6.53 10.87 -18.84
N LEU A 22 6.54 12.12 -18.37
CA LEU A 22 7.60 12.68 -17.55
C LEU A 22 7.62 12.02 -16.18
N THR A 23 6.46 11.71 -15.59
CA THR A 23 6.38 10.94 -14.34
C THR A 23 7.01 9.55 -14.48
N GLU A 24 6.82 8.86 -15.63
CA GLU A 24 7.45 7.56 -15.89
C GLU A 24 8.99 7.63 -16.03
N LEU A 25 9.53 8.81 -16.38
CA LEU A 25 10.95 9.01 -16.65
C LEU A 25 11.66 9.78 -15.53
N GLY A 26 10.91 10.24 -14.53
CA GLY A 26 11.43 11.04 -13.43
C GLY A 26 12.13 10.18 -12.39
N SER A 27 13.30 10.64 -11.96
CA SER A 27 13.95 10.21 -10.72
C SER A 27 13.99 11.39 -9.74
N TRP A 28 14.00 11.10 -8.45
CA TRP A 28 14.24 12.12 -7.45
C TRP A 28 15.73 12.46 -7.39
N ASP A 29 16.04 13.74 -7.32
CA ASP A 29 17.32 14.21 -6.81
C ASP A 29 17.19 14.25 -5.29
N GLU A 30 17.74 13.25 -4.60
CA GLU A 30 17.56 13.08 -3.15
C GLU A 30 18.15 14.25 -2.36
N ALA A 31 19.23 14.88 -2.85
CA ALA A 31 19.83 16.03 -2.21
C ALA A 31 18.90 17.25 -2.29
N LEU A 32 18.34 17.51 -3.48
CA LEU A 32 17.39 18.60 -3.65
C LEU A 32 16.08 18.35 -2.91
N LEU A 33 15.57 17.11 -2.94
CA LEU A 33 14.36 16.72 -2.24
C LEU A 33 14.51 16.84 -0.72
N SER A 34 15.64 16.39 -0.17
CA SER A 34 15.96 16.52 1.26
C SER A 34 15.97 17.98 1.69
N ALA A 35 16.66 18.85 0.94
CA ALA A 35 16.73 20.28 1.24
C ALA A 35 15.33 20.92 1.25
N GLU A 36 14.49 20.62 0.27
CA GLU A 36 13.11 21.15 0.20
C GLU A 36 12.25 20.65 1.37
N LEU A 37 12.39 19.38 1.77
CA LEU A 37 11.67 18.82 2.92
C LEU A 37 12.11 19.47 4.24
N GLN A 38 13.41 19.78 4.38
CA GLN A 38 13.93 20.51 5.54
C GLN A 38 13.40 21.95 5.60
N ASP A 39 13.30 22.62 4.46
CA ASP A 39 12.72 23.97 4.37
C ASP A 39 11.23 23.97 4.73
N LEU A 40 10.45 23.01 4.20
CA LEU A 40 9.04 22.85 4.57
C LEU A 40 8.86 22.56 6.07
N LEU A 41 9.74 21.75 6.66
CA LEU A 41 9.73 21.49 8.10
C LEU A 41 10.04 22.76 8.90
N ALA A 42 10.99 23.58 8.44
CA ALA A 42 11.34 24.85 9.06
C ALA A 42 10.21 25.90 8.97
N ASP A 43 9.37 25.81 7.94
CA ASP A 43 8.15 26.60 7.77
C ASP A 43 6.94 26.07 8.57
N ASP A 44 7.15 25.11 9.50
CA ASP A 44 6.12 24.44 10.29
C ASP A 44 5.02 23.75 9.42
N TYR A 45 5.37 23.32 8.20
CA TYR A 45 4.44 22.59 7.32
C TYR A 45 4.27 21.13 7.79
N ASP A 46 3.04 20.63 7.70
CA ASP A 46 2.73 19.23 8.02
C ASP A 46 3.18 18.28 6.90
N LEU A 47 4.37 17.70 7.08
CA LEU A 47 4.96 16.76 6.13
C LEU A 47 4.15 15.47 5.94
N SER A 48 3.21 15.12 6.82
CA SER A 48 2.35 13.94 6.61
C SER A 48 1.46 14.05 5.36
N LEU A 49 1.30 15.27 4.82
CA LEU A 49 0.47 15.56 3.66
C LEU A 49 1.20 15.47 2.31
N VAL A 50 2.53 15.33 2.30
CA VAL A 50 3.31 15.34 1.05
C VAL A 50 3.31 13.98 0.33
N GLY A 51 2.88 12.91 1.01
CA GLY A 51 2.68 11.59 0.42
C GLY A 51 3.83 10.59 0.60
N PHE A 52 4.86 10.92 1.39
CA PHE A 52 5.86 9.96 1.87
C PHE A 52 5.42 9.35 3.21
N SER A 53 5.78 8.09 3.47
CA SER A 53 5.60 7.48 4.78
C SER A 53 6.58 8.05 5.81
N ASP A 54 6.27 7.93 7.10
CA ASP A 54 7.11 8.43 8.19
C ASP A 54 8.56 7.91 8.09
N GLY A 55 8.74 6.63 7.75
CA GLY A 55 10.07 6.04 7.59
C GLY A 55 10.83 6.51 6.33
N GLU A 56 10.14 6.95 5.29
CA GLU A 56 10.77 7.59 4.13
C GLU A 56 11.18 9.03 4.45
N LEU A 57 10.33 9.77 5.16
CA LEU A 57 10.62 11.13 5.62
C LEU A 57 11.84 11.14 6.55
N ASP A 58 11.92 10.21 7.51
CA ASP A 58 13.07 10.09 8.41
C ASP A 58 14.39 9.91 7.64
N LYS A 59 14.39 9.06 6.60
CA LYS A 59 15.56 8.83 5.74
C LYS A 59 15.94 10.06 4.93
N LEU A 60 14.96 10.71 4.30
CA LEU A 60 15.17 11.90 3.48
C LEU A 60 15.64 13.09 4.31
N LEU A 61 15.10 13.27 5.52
CA LEU A 61 15.51 14.35 6.44
C LEU A 61 16.90 14.09 7.05
N ALA A 62 17.29 12.83 7.22
CA ALA A 62 18.62 12.44 7.68
C ALA A 62 19.67 12.34 6.56
N PHE A 63 19.31 12.68 5.32
CA PHE A 63 20.22 12.66 4.17
C PHE A 63 21.38 13.64 4.39
N ASP A 64 22.61 13.13 4.28
CA ASP A 64 23.85 13.90 4.37
C ASP A 64 24.59 13.83 3.02
N PRO A 65 24.65 14.94 2.25
CA PRO A 65 25.30 14.95 0.95
C PRO A 65 26.83 14.77 1.01
N ASP A 66 27.46 15.01 2.17
CA ASP A 66 28.91 14.88 2.39
C ASP A 66 29.26 13.59 3.17
N GLY A 67 28.26 12.92 3.73
CA GLY A 67 28.39 11.60 4.32
C GLY A 67 28.56 10.57 3.21
N GLY A 68 29.65 9.79 3.23
CA GLY A 68 29.88 8.67 2.32
C GLY A 68 28.89 7.51 2.56
N GLY A 69 27.59 7.79 2.39
CA GLY A 69 26.50 6.84 2.44
C GLY A 69 26.55 5.98 1.20
N GLU A 70 26.61 4.67 1.42
CA GLU A 70 26.61 3.65 0.39
C GLU A 70 25.43 3.89 -0.55
N GLU A 71 25.72 4.04 -1.84
CA GLU A 71 24.72 4.02 -2.91
C GLU A 71 23.96 2.68 -2.84
N GLU A 72 22.84 2.63 -2.13
CA GLU A 72 21.82 1.59 -2.38
C GLU A 72 21.04 2.00 -3.65
N GLY A 73 21.75 1.93 -4.78
CA GLY A 73 21.15 1.93 -6.10
C GLY A 73 20.06 0.88 -6.17
N GLY A 74 18.90 1.28 -6.69
CA GLY A 74 17.68 0.50 -6.65
C GLY A 74 17.81 -0.95 -7.13
N ALA A 75 17.68 -1.87 -6.18
CA ALA A 75 17.17 -3.23 -6.39
C ALA A 75 16.90 -3.86 -5.01
N GLY A 76 15.64 -3.82 -4.58
CA GLY A 76 15.21 -4.58 -3.40
C GLY A 76 15.54 -3.91 -2.07
N GLY A 77 14.95 -2.73 -1.83
CA GLY A 77 14.83 -2.21 -0.47
C GLY A 77 14.23 -3.30 0.40
N SER A 78 15.07 -3.95 1.21
CA SER A 78 14.60 -4.94 2.15
C SER A 78 13.65 -4.22 3.08
N VAL A 79 12.35 -4.49 2.94
CA VAL A 79 11.38 -4.06 3.93
C VAL A 79 11.93 -4.59 5.26
N PRO A 80 12.25 -3.72 6.24
CA PRO A 80 12.78 -4.18 7.51
C PRO A 80 11.86 -5.28 8.02
N PRO A 81 12.40 -6.40 8.55
CA PRO A 81 11.60 -7.57 8.88
C PRO A 81 10.43 -7.12 9.74
N VAL A 82 9.22 -7.22 9.19
CA VAL A 82 8.00 -6.84 9.89
C VAL A 82 7.96 -7.72 11.12
N THR A 83 8.14 -7.10 12.29
CA THR A 83 8.04 -7.82 13.56
C THR A 83 6.57 -8.13 13.75
N ILE A 84 6.15 -9.34 13.37
CA ILE A 84 4.79 -9.81 13.57
C ILE A 84 4.61 -9.99 15.07
N PRO A 85 3.75 -9.20 15.75
CA PRO A 85 3.52 -9.37 17.18
C PRO A 85 2.87 -10.74 17.41
N GLU A 86 3.20 -11.37 18.54
CA GLU A 86 2.51 -12.60 18.93
C GLU A 86 0.99 -12.35 19.00
N PRO A 87 0.16 -13.31 18.55
CA PRO A 87 -1.28 -13.19 18.67
C PRO A 87 -1.69 -12.89 20.12
N PRO A 88 -2.61 -11.94 20.35
CA PRO A 88 -3.02 -11.61 21.70
C PRO A 88 -3.65 -12.82 22.39
N ARG A 89 -3.38 -13.00 23.69
CA ARG A 89 -3.94 -14.11 24.49
C ARG A 89 -5.46 -14.20 24.46
N ASN A 90 -6.13 -13.08 24.25
CA ASN A 90 -7.57 -13.01 24.08
C ASN A 90 -7.88 -12.18 22.81
N PRO A 91 -8.07 -12.83 21.65
CA PRO A 91 -8.40 -12.13 20.42
C PRO A 91 -9.75 -11.44 20.56
N ALA A 92 -9.83 -10.20 20.05
CA ALA A 92 -11.08 -9.45 20.05
C ALA A 92 -12.11 -10.06 19.09
N SER A 93 -11.64 -10.65 17.97
CA SER A 93 -12.46 -11.41 17.04
C SER A 93 -12.68 -12.84 17.50
N ARG A 94 -13.91 -13.31 17.36
CA ARG A 94 -14.31 -14.70 17.56
C ARG A 94 -15.05 -15.21 16.33
N THR A 95 -14.92 -16.49 16.04
CA THR A 95 -15.68 -17.14 14.96
C THR A 95 -17.18 -16.88 15.13
N GLY A 96 -17.82 -16.43 14.06
CA GLY A 96 -19.21 -16.02 14.01
C GLY A 96 -19.45 -14.54 14.33
N ASP A 97 -18.43 -13.78 14.72
CA ASP A 97 -18.55 -12.33 14.90
C ASP A 97 -18.81 -11.66 13.56
N LEU A 98 -19.89 -10.88 13.51
CA LEU A 98 -20.28 -10.09 12.36
C LEU A 98 -20.21 -8.61 12.75
N TRP A 99 -19.30 -7.88 12.13
CA TRP A 99 -19.16 -6.44 12.30
C TRP A 99 -19.83 -5.69 11.15
N ILE A 100 -20.50 -4.59 11.49
CA ILE A 100 -21.17 -3.69 10.54
C ILE A 100 -20.37 -2.39 10.51
N LEU A 101 -19.78 -2.09 9.35
CA LEU A 101 -18.86 -0.98 9.11
C LEU A 101 -19.52 -0.01 8.12
N GLY A 102 -20.57 0.69 8.58
CA GLY A 102 -21.45 1.47 7.71
C GLY A 102 -22.23 0.54 6.77
N ASP A 103 -22.06 0.73 5.46
CA ASP A 103 -22.67 -0.12 4.43
C ASP A 103 -21.94 -1.46 4.24
N HIS A 104 -20.76 -1.62 4.84
CA HIS A 104 -19.94 -2.83 4.70
C HIS A 104 -20.17 -3.82 5.85
N ARG A 105 -19.96 -5.11 5.57
CA ARG A 105 -20.09 -6.21 6.53
C ARG A 105 -18.81 -7.03 6.53
N LEU A 106 -18.30 -7.36 7.72
CA LEU A 106 -17.13 -8.22 7.92
C LEU A 106 -17.52 -9.36 8.86
N LEU A 107 -17.35 -10.61 8.42
CA LEU A 107 -17.62 -11.80 9.22
C LEU A 107 -16.30 -12.52 9.50
N CYS A 108 -16.02 -12.78 10.78
CA CYS A 108 -14.98 -13.72 11.17
C CYS A 108 -15.56 -15.14 11.05
N GLY A 109 -15.32 -15.81 9.92
CA GLY A 109 -15.89 -17.12 9.61
C GLY A 109 -15.07 -17.87 8.55
N ASP A 110 -15.58 -19.02 8.12
CA ASP A 110 -14.95 -19.84 7.10
C ASP A 110 -15.47 -19.46 5.70
N SER A 111 -14.58 -19.02 4.82
CA SER A 111 -14.93 -18.65 3.44
C SER A 111 -15.39 -19.85 2.58
N THR A 112 -15.06 -21.08 2.99
CA THR A 112 -15.54 -22.32 2.36
C THR A 112 -16.93 -22.75 2.86
N SER A 113 -17.37 -22.19 3.99
CA SER A 113 -18.69 -22.48 4.58
C SER A 113 -19.80 -21.68 3.88
N ALA A 114 -20.67 -22.41 3.18
CA ALA A 114 -21.85 -21.81 2.56
C ALA A 114 -22.80 -21.14 3.58
N ALA A 115 -22.79 -21.56 4.84
CA ALA A 115 -23.59 -20.95 5.90
C ALA A 115 -23.05 -19.56 6.27
N ASP A 116 -21.73 -19.44 6.41
CA ASP A 116 -21.07 -18.18 6.76
C ASP A 116 -21.17 -17.17 5.61
N VAL A 117 -20.94 -17.62 4.37
CA VAL A 117 -21.12 -16.76 3.19
C VAL A 117 -22.55 -16.25 3.09
N ARG A 118 -23.58 -17.11 3.25
CA ARG A 118 -24.98 -16.65 3.25
C ARG A 118 -25.26 -15.63 4.34
N ARG A 119 -24.71 -15.85 5.54
CA ARG A 119 -24.85 -14.91 6.67
C ARG A 119 -24.19 -13.56 6.35
N LEU A 120 -22.99 -13.56 5.78
CA LEU A 120 -22.24 -12.37 5.34
C LEU A 120 -22.93 -11.62 4.19
N MET A 121 -23.70 -12.31 3.35
CA MET A 121 -24.39 -11.70 2.22
C MET A 121 -25.76 -11.10 2.56
N LYS A 122 -26.39 -11.46 3.70
CA LYS A 122 -27.72 -10.95 4.13
C LYS A 122 -28.83 -11.13 3.08
N GLY A 123 -28.73 -12.15 2.24
CA GLY A 123 -29.67 -12.37 1.13
C GLY A 123 -29.36 -11.59 -0.15
N GLU A 124 -28.36 -10.70 -0.15
CA GLU A 124 -27.85 -10.03 -1.34
C GLU A 124 -26.91 -10.94 -2.14
N ARG A 125 -26.62 -10.55 -3.40
CA ARG A 125 -25.67 -11.25 -4.26
C ARG A 125 -24.51 -10.34 -4.66
N ALA A 126 -23.30 -10.88 -4.58
CA ALA A 126 -22.10 -10.17 -4.98
C ALA A 126 -22.08 -10.06 -6.50
N VAL A 127 -21.79 -8.86 -7.01
CA VAL A 127 -21.54 -8.63 -8.44
C VAL A 127 -20.13 -9.05 -8.85
N LEU A 128 -19.21 -9.05 -7.90
CA LEU A 128 -17.82 -9.46 -8.04
C LEU A 128 -17.43 -10.29 -6.82
N PHE A 129 -16.73 -11.40 -7.05
CA PHE A 129 -16.16 -12.22 -5.99
C PHE A 129 -14.66 -12.30 -6.21
N ALA A 130 -13.90 -11.62 -5.36
CA ALA A 130 -12.45 -11.72 -5.30
C ALA A 130 -12.10 -12.67 -4.16
N THR A 131 -11.39 -13.74 -4.49
CA THR A 131 -10.92 -14.73 -3.53
C THR A 131 -9.50 -15.11 -3.90
N ASP A 132 -8.71 -15.43 -2.89
CA ASP A 132 -7.36 -15.95 -3.06
C ASP A 132 -7.22 -17.25 -2.26
N PRO A 133 -7.71 -18.40 -2.78
CA PRO A 133 -7.65 -19.65 -2.05
C PRO A 133 -6.22 -20.21 -2.01
N PRO A 134 -5.74 -20.70 -0.85
CA PRO A 134 -6.41 -20.79 0.44
C PRO A 134 -5.74 -19.85 1.45
N TYR A 135 -5.85 -18.56 1.19
CA TYR A 135 -5.21 -17.47 1.93
C TYR A 135 -3.72 -17.39 1.61
N LEU A 136 -3.21 -16.17 1.48
CA LEU A 136 -1.82 -15.81 1.19
C LEU A 136 -0.80 -16.24 2.27
N VAL A 137 -1.06 -17.34 2.99
CA VAL A 137 -0.22 -17.94 4.03
C VAL A 137 0.81 -18.84 3.35
N ASP A 138 2.09 -18.65 3.69
CA ASP A 138 3.33 -19.13 3.02
C ASP A 138 3.89 -18.26 1.87
N TYR A 139 3.38 -17.05 1.62
CA TYR A 139 4.07 -16.13 0.70
C TYR A 139 5.21 -15.39 1.41
N ASP A 140 6.44 -15.87 1.26
CA ASP A 140 7.67 -15.21 1.77
C ASP A 140 8.43 -14.44 0.68
N GLY A 141 7.84 -14.28 -0.51
CA GLY A 141 8.48 -13.66 -1.68
C GLY A 141 9.48 -14.56 -2.42
N SER A 142 9.89 -15.70 -1.84
CA SER A 142 10.82 -16.66 -2.42
C SER A 142 10.18 -17.99 -2.83
N ASN A 143 8.99 -18.29 -2.29
CA ASN A 143 8.30 -19.57 -2.50
C ASN A 143 7.00 -19.38 -3.32
N HIS A 144 7.06 -19.61 -4.63
CA HIS A 144 5.86 -19.67 -5.46
C HIS A 144 5.12 -21.01 -5.24
N PRO A 145 3.81 -21.01 -4.98
CA PRO A 145 3.06 -22.25 -4.84
C PRO A 145 3.18 -23.09 -6.11
N THR A 146 3.65 -24.33 -5.99
CA THR A 146 3.62 -25.27 -7.11
C THR A 146 2.20 -25.81 -7.30
N ARG A 147 1.87 -26.15 -8.54
CA ARG A 147 0.51 -26.41 -9.04
C ARG A 147 -0.31 -27.49 -8.29
N ASN A 148 0.30 -28.26 -7.37
CA ASN A 148 -0.27 -29.46 -6.76
C ASN A 148 -0.13 -29.53 -5.21
N LYS A 149 -0.14 -28.41 -4.49
CA LYS A 149 -0.22 -28.45 -3.01
C LYS A 149 -1.66 -28.80 -2.60
N ASP A 150 -1.82 -29.82 -1.76
CA ASP A 150 -3.11 -30.21 -1.17
C ASP A 150 -3.35 -29.37 0.09
N TRP A 151 -4.47 -28.66 0.10
CA TRP A 151 -4.85 -27.69 1.12
C TRP A 151 -6.07 -28.12 1.95
N SER A 152 -6.48 -29.38 1.81
CA SER A 152 -7.65 -29.93 2.52
C SER A 152 -7.50 -30.00 4.04
N GLN A 153 -6.31 -29.69 4.58
CA GLN A 153 -5.98 -29.75 6.00
C GLN A 153 -5.59 -28.39 6.61
N SER A 154 -5.78 -27.29 5.88
CA SER A 154 -5.56 -25.91 6.37
C SER A 154 -6.81 -25.31 6.99
#